data_AF-E1X2Z9-F1
#
_entry.id   AF-E1X2Z9-F1
#
_cell.length_a   1.000
_cell.length_b   1.000
_cell.length_c   1.000
_cell.angle_alpha   90.00
_cell.angle_beta   90.00
_cell.angle_gamma   90.00
#
_symmetry.space_group_name_H-M   'P 1'
#
loop_
_entity.id
_entity.type
_entity.pdbx_description
1 polymer ?
#
loop_
_entity_poly.entity_id
_entity_poly.type
_entity_poly.pdbx_seq_one_letter_code
_entity_poly.pdbx_strand_id
1 'polypeptide(L)'
;MYKFQSIFIFMLHGVILRPHNTREEFRMKKVILGMALATVALGAQARDFDIDVNINANSRLKNCRENVRNLKSENATLKSLLSTTESQLNQCQRELRNGQNNGEVRRLREDLSLANSTITRLENTIDRKNDKIQDLKNQIQDLQDQLNPRAPRFDLAASIRACSGISNSTYSSYCVNSAKKYKVRAKVIEACATLSNTYYAAQCVDDAGEFGTNARQVQECVKIKNSTYAGTCVASAGKGKVPADVIAACRSTSTNTYYQAQCVADASKL
;
A
#
# COMPACT_ATOMS: atom_id res chain seq x y z
N MET A 1 28.44 -29.61 -25.51
CA MET A 1 29.47 -30.21 -24.63
C MET A 1 28.94 -30.12 -23.21
N TYR A 2 28.62 -31.12 -22.39
CA TYR A 2 28.61 -32.60 -22.34
C TYR A 2 27.52 -32.92 -21.28
N LYS A 3 26.44 -33.68 -21.54
CA LYS A 3 26.27 -35.15 -21.41
C LYS A 3 26.94 -35.81 -20.19
N PHE A 4 26.14 -36.29 -19.22
CA PHE A 4 26.31 -37.51 -18.40
C PHE A 4 24.93 -37.86 -17.78
N GLN A 5 24.18 -38.85 -18.28
CA GLN A 5 24.12 -40.29 -17.88
C GLN A 5 23.66 -40.49 -16.42
N SER A 6 22.43 -40.97 -16.15
CA SER A 6 21.89 -42.36 -16.28
C SER A 6 22.33 -43.35 -15.19
N ILE A 7 21.42 -43.64 -14.26
CA ILE A 7 21.18 -44.92 -13.55
C ILE A 7 19.66 -44.86 -13.23
N PHE A 8 18.69 -45.61 -13.77
CA PHE A 8 18.51 -47.03 -14.10
C PHE A 8 18.55 -47.98 -12.89
N ILE A 9 17.43 -48.07 -12.16
CA ILE A 9 17.00 -49.33 -11.52
C ILE A 9 15.55 -49.59 -11.91
N PHE A 10 15.38 -50.74 -12.56
CA PHE A 10 14.17 -51.41 -12.99
C PHE A 10 13.60 -52.26 -11.84
N MET A 11 12.29 -52.24 -11.63
CA MET A 11 11.44 -53.44 -11.39
C MET A 11 9.99 -53.00 -11.65
N LEU A 12 9.41 -53.23 -12.84
CA LEU A 12 8.70 -54.46 -13.27
C LEU A 12 7.64 -54.93 -12.27
N HIS A 13 6.38 -54.57 -12.52
CA HIS A 13 5.28 -55.42 -13.06
C HIS A 13 4.04 -54.52 -13.18
N GLY A 14 3.57 -54.18 -14.39
CA GLY A 14 2.42 -54.83 -15.05
C GLY A 14 1.10 -54.32 -14.44
N VAL A 15 0.11 -53.76 -15.13
CA VAL A 15 -0.50 -53.97 -16.46
C VAL A 15 -1.45 -52.75 -16.64
N ILE A 16 -1.21 -51.86 -17.59
CA ILE A 16 -1.84 -51.76 -18.95
C ILE A 16 -3.27 -51.16 -18.95
N LEU A 17 -3.33 -49.99 -19.61
CA LEU A 17 -4.38 -49.36 -20.45
C LEU A 17 -5.73 -49.00 -19.80
N ARG A 18 -6.06 -47.72 -19.57
CA ARG A 18 -6.37 -46.60 -20.51
C ARG A 18 -7.63 -46.80 -21.39
N PRO A 19 -8.32 -45.68 -21.71
CA PRO A 19 -9.78 -45.55 -21.71
C PRO A 19 -10.38 -45.53 -23.12
N HIS A 20 -11.71 -45.57 -23.24
CA HIS A 20 -12.37 -44.86 -24.35
C HIS A 20 -13.83 -44.49 -24.07
N ASN A 21 -14.18 -43.38 -24.71
CA ASN A 21 -15.41 -42.62 -24.69
C ASN A 21 -16.47 -43.20 -25.66
N THR A 22 -17.67 -42.61 -25.58
CA THR A 22 -18.77 -42.47 -26.56
C THR A 22 -19.88 -43.53 -26.65
N ARG A 23 -21.10 -43.07 -26.26
CA ARG A 23 -22.29 -42.87 -27.12
C ARG A 23 -22.97 -44.09 -27.75
N GLU A 24 -24.15 -44.45 -27.23
CA GLU A 24 -25.41 -44.92 -27.88
C GLU A 24 -26.46 -44.98 -26.73
N GLU A 25 -27.57 -44.25 -26.65
CA GLU A 25 -28.77 -44.10 -27.48
C GLU A 25 -29.58 -45.40 -27.75
N PHE A 26 -30.90 -45.31 -27.51
CA PHE A 26 -32.01 -46.19 -27.92
C PHE A 26 -32.54 -47.35 -27.03
N ARG A 27 -33.64 -47.02 -26.33
CA ARG A 27 -34.94 -47.76 -26.26
C ARG A 27 -35.01 -49.21 -25.75
N MET A 28 -35.79 -49.39 -24.68
CA MET A 28 -36.83 -50.44 -24.51
C MET A 28 -37.80 -49.96 -23.41
N LYS A 29 -38.91 -49.26 -23.68
CA LYS A 29 -40.25 -49.73 -24.10
C LYS A 29 -40.70 -51.08 -23.49
N LYS A 30 -41.62 -50.95 -22.52
CA LYS A 30 -42.79 -51.80 -22.20
C LYS A 30 -42.59 -53.33 -22.25
N VAL A 31 -42.69 -53.97 -21.08
CA VAL A 31 -43.18 -55.35 -20.98
C VAL A 31 -44.32 -55.39 -19.95
N ILE A 32 -45.54 -55.55 -20.46
CA ILE A 32 -46.75 -55.99 -19.77
C ILE A 32 -47.01 -57.40 -20.31
N LEU A 33 -47.08 -58.40 -19.44
CA LEU A 33 -47.78 -59.71 -19.57
C LEU A 33 -47.30 -60.57 -18.39
N GLY A 34 -48.08 -61.26 -17.60
CA GLY A 34 -49.48 -61.66 -17.63
C GLY A 34 -49.52 -62.89 -16.74
N MET A 35 -50.13 -62.80 -15.54
CA MET A 35 -50.25 -63.94 -14.63
C MET A 35 -51.71 -64.37 -14.60
N ALA A 36 -51.92 -65.62 -15.00
CA ALA A 36 -53.20 -66.22 -15.33
C ALA A 36 -54.12 -66.37 -14.11
N LEU A 37 -55.40 -66.04 -14.32
CA LEU A 37 -56.52 -66.42 -13.47
C LEU A 37 -56.89 -67.88 -13.76
N ALA A 38 -56.68 -68.76 -12.79
CA ALA A 38 -57.23 -70.11 -12.81
C ALA A 38 -58.62 -70.10 -12.16
N THR A 39 -59.65 -70.10 -13.00
CA THR A 39 -61.06 -70.27 -12.63
C THR A 39 -61.33 -71.77 -12.49
N VAL A 40 -61.63 -72.25 -11.28
CA VAL A 40 -62.16 -73.61 -11.09
C VAL A 40 -63.67 -73.50 -10.95
N ALA A 41 -64.37 -73.89 -12.03
CA ALA A 41 -65.81 -74.09 -12.02
C ALA A 41 -66.09 -75.48 -11.41
N LEU A 42 -66.88 -75.53 -10.35
CA LEU A 42 -67.56 -76.74 -9.90
C LEU A 42 -69.06 -76.48 -9.95
N GLY A 43 -69.73 -77.28 -10.78
CA GLY A 43 -71.16 -77.22 -11.05
C GLY A 43 -72.00 -77.66 -9.85
N ALA A 44 -73.25 -77.21 -9.88
CA ALA A 44 -74.29 -77.49 -8.91
C ALA A 44 -74.68 -78.97 -8.85
N GLN A 45 -74.73 -79.53 -7.64
CA GLN A 45 -75.65 -80.62 -7.28
C GLN A 45 -76.11 -80.38 -5.84
N ALA A 46 -77.39 -80.04 -5.69
CA ALA A 46 -78.09 -80.01 -4.41
C ALA A 46 -78.46 -81.45 -4.02
N ARG A 47 -78.03 -81.89 -2.84
CA ARG A 47 -78.75 -82.88 -2.03
C ARG A 47 -78.65 -82.45 -0.58
N ASP A 48 -79.81 -82.38 0.05
CA ASP A 48 -80.01 -82.05 1.45
C ASP A 48 -79.02 -82.78 2.35
N PHE A 49 -78.06 -82.02 2.87
CA PHE A 49 -77.45 -82.33 4.15
C PHE A 49 -77.79 -81.17 5.04
N ASP A 50 -78.72 -81.41 5.95
CA ASP A 50 -78.92 -80.62 7.14
C ASP A 50 -77.63 -80.77 7.97
N ILE A 51 -76.60 -80.02 7.58
CA ILE A 51 -75.39 -79.85 8.39
C ILE A 51 -75.80 -78.82 9.41
N ASP A 52 -76.06 -79.29 10.62
CA ASP A 52 -76.10 -78.48 11.83
C ASP A 52 -74.85 -77.58 11.81
N VAL A 53 -75.03 -76.33 11.35
CA VAL A 53 -73.95 -75.37 11.23
C VAL A 53 -73.66 -74.95 12.66
N ASN A 54 -72.72 -75.68 13.26
CA ASN A 54 -72.01 -75.30 14.46
C ASN A 54 -71.76 -73.79 14.41
N ILE A 55 -72.48 -73.06 15.25
CA ILE A 55 -72.53 -71.59 15.31
C ILE A 55 -71.11 -71.00 15.49
N ASN A 56 -70.13 -71.82 15.93
CA ASN A 56 -68.71 -71.50 16.05
C ASN A 56 -67.92 -71.48 14.71
N ALA A 57 -68.35 -72.21 13.68
CA ALA A 57 -67.73 -72.14 12.34
C ALA A 57 -68.11 -70.83 11.64
N ASN A 58 -69.35 -70.36 11.87
CA ASN A 58 -69.86 -69.12 11.31
C ASN A 58 -69.17 -67.88 11.92
N SER A 59 -68.88 -67.89 13.22
CA SER A 59 -68.13 -66.81 13.89
C SER A 59 -66.68 -66.70 13.40
N ARG A 60 -65.99 -67.84 13.19
CA ARG A 60 -64.63 -67.89 12.63
C ARG A 60 -64.58 -67.41 11.17
N LEU A 61 -65.55 -67.82 10.35
CA LEU A 61 -65.68 -67.34 8.96
C LEU A 61 -65.97 -65.84 8.91
N LYS A 62 -66.81 -65.33 9.82
CA LYS A 62 -67.09 -63.90 9.95
C LYS A 62 -65.82 -63.11 10.34
N ASN A 63 -65.07 -63.56 11.33
CA ASN A 63 -63.79 -62.96 11.73
C ASN A 63 -62.75 -63.01 10.60
N CYS A 64 -62.65 -64.13 9.88
CA CYS A 64 -61.74 -64.25 8.75
C CYS A 64 -62.10 -63.26 7.63
N ARG A 65 -63.39 -63.13 7.32
CA ARG A 65 -63.91 -62.17 6.34
C ARG A 65 -63.63 -60.72 6.74
N GLU A 66 -63.74 -60.42 8.03
CA GLU A 66 -63.47 -59.11 8.59
C GLU A 66 -61.97 -58.79 8.54
N ASN A 67 -61.10 -59.73 8.90
CA ASN A 67 -59.65 -59.60 8.74
C ASN A 67 -59.23 -59.39 7.27
N VAL A 68 -59.82 -60.13 6.33
CA VAL A 68 -59.55 -59.95 4.90
C VAL A 68 -59.99 -58.56 4.42
N ARG A 69 -61.10 -58.03 4.92
CA ARG A 69 -61.53 -56.65 4.63
C ARG A 69 -60.55 -55.62 5.20
N ASN A 70 -60.12 -55.81 6.44
CA ASN A 70 -59.17 -54.92 7.10
C ASN A 70 -57.82 -54.91 6.37
N LEU A 71 -57.26 -56.08 6.06
CA LEU A 71 -56.03 -56.22 5.28
C LEU A 71 -56.15 -55.61 3.88
N LYS A 72 -57.32 -55.73 3.22
CA LYS A 72 -57.56 -55.10 1.92
C LYS A 72 -57.59 -53.57 2.04
N SER A 73 -58.20 -53.05 3.11
CA SER A 73 -58.22 -51.62 3.42
C SER A 73 -56.81 -51.09 3.70
N GLU A 74 -56.02 -51.78 4.53
CA GLU A 74 -54.63 -51.43 4.83
C GLU A 74 -53.75 -51.44 3.58
N ASN A 75 -53.92 -52.43 2.70
CA ASN A 75 -53.16 -52.52 1.45
C ASN A 75 -53.52 -51.36 0.50
N ALA A 76 -54.78 -50.93 0.47
CA ALA A 76 -55.18 -49.74 -0.29
C ALA A 76 -54.52 -48.45 0.28
N THR A 77 -54.48 -48.31 1.60
CA THR A 77 -53.82 -47.18 2.28
C THR A 77 -52.32 -47.16 2.00
N LEU A 78 -51.63 -48.31 2.11
CA LEU A 78 -50.19 -48.42 1.84
C LEU A 78 -49.85 -48.07 0.39
N LYS A 79 -50.67 -48.48 -0.58
CA LYS A 79 -50.48 -48.09 -1.99
C LYS A 79 -50.63 -46.58 -2.19
N SER A 80 -51.60 -45.96 -1.52
CA SER A 80 -51.78 -44.51 -1.55
C SER A 80 -50.58 -43.78 -0.95
N LEU A 81 -50.07 -44.27 0.18
CA LEU A 81 -48.89 -43.71 0.84
C LEU A 81 -47.66 -43.80 -0.06
N LEU A 82 -47.41 -44.98 -0.64
CA LEU A 82 -46.27 -45.21 -1.54
C LEU A 82 -46.30 -44.27 -2.75
N SER A 83 -47.45 -44.13 -3.40
CA SER A 83 -47.65 -43.19 -4.52
C SER A 83 -47.37 -41.74 -4.11
N THR A 84 -47.82 -41.35 -2.92
CA THR A 84 -47.57 -40.01 -2.36
C THR A 84 -46.09 -39.78 -2.10
N THR A 85 -45.41 -40.76 -1.48
CA THR A 85 -43.98 -40.69 -1.19
C THR A 85 -43.14 -40.66 -2.47
N GLU A 86 -43.49 -41.45 -3.49
CA GLU A 86 -42.82 -41.40 -4.80
C GLU A 86 -43.01 -40.03 -5.48
N SER A 87 -44.20 -39.45 -5.40
CA SER A 87 -44.46 -38.11 -5.93
C SER A 87 -43.59 -37.04 -5.23
N GLN A 88 -43.54 -37.08 -3.89
CA GLN A 88 -42.73 -36.19 -3.07
C GLN A 88 -41.23 -36.35 -3.35
N LEU A 89 -40.75 -37.59 -3.51
CA LEU A 89 -39.35 -37.87 -3.84
C LEU A 89 -39.00 -37.29 -5.22
N ASN A 90 -39.85 -37.53 -6.22
CA ASN A 90 -39.66 -36.98 -7.56
C ASN A 90 -39.70 -35.45 -7.57
N GLN A 91 -40.54 -34.83 -6.73
CA GLN A 91 -40.57 -33.39 -6.57
C GLN A 91 -39.29 -32.86 -5.93
N CYS A 92 -38.86 -33.45 -4.82
CA CYS A 92 -37.61 -33.10 -4.13
C CYS A 92 -36.40 -33.25 -5.06
N GLN A 93 -36.35 -34.33 -5.86
CA GLN A 93 -35.28 -34.58 -6.82
C GLN A 93 -35.27 -33.56 -7.97
N ARG A 94 -36.45 -33.07 -8.38
CA ARG A 94 -36.57 -31.96 -9.35
C ARG A 94 -36.13 -30.64 -8.74
N GLU A 95 -36.49 -30.33 -7.51
CA GLU A 95 -36.10 -29.10 -6.81
C GLU A 95 -34.58 -29.06 -6.57
N LEU A 96 -33.96 -30.20 -6.21
CA LEU A 96 -32.51 -30.33 -6.07
C LEU A 96 -31.78 -30.12 -7.41
N ARG A 97 -32.33 -30.65 -8.51
CA ARG A 97 -31.79 -30.49 -9.87
C ARG A 97 -32.00 -29.08 -10.43
N ASN A 98 -33.16 -28.49 -10.19
CA ASN A 98 -33.55 -27.16 -10.66
C ASN A 98 -33.02 -26.04 -9.77
N GLY A 99 -32.14 -26.35 -8.82
CA GLY A 99 -31.61 -25.46 -7.79
C GLY A 99 -31.37 -24.03 -8.29
N GLN A 100 -32.39 -23.19 -8.16
CA GLN A 100 -32.32 -21.75 -8.43
C GLN A 100 -31.24 -21.12 -7.53
N ASN A 101 -31.05 -21.69 -6.34
CA ASN A 101 -29.96 -21.40 -5.42
C ASN A 101 -28.57 -21.59 -6.04
N ASN A 102 -28.38 -22.54 -6.96
CA ASN A 102 -27.07 -22.72 -7.64
C ASN A 102 -26.80 -21.60 -8.66
N GLY A 103 -27.83 -21.05 -9.29
CA GLY A 103 -27.70 -19.91 -10.20
C GLY A 103 -27.32 -18.64 -9.44
N GLU A 104 -27.99 -18.38 -8.31
CA GLU A 104 -27.70 -17.23 -7.45
C GLU A 104 -26.34 -17.34 -6.78
N VAL A 105 -26.00 -18.50 -6.21
CA VAL A 105 -24.67 -18.75 -5.61
C VAL A 105 -23.56 -18.60 -6.65
N ARG A 106 -23.80 -19.01 -7.91
CA ARG A 106 -22.83 -18.83 -8.99
C ARG A 106 -22.65 -17.35 -9.34
N ARG A 107 -23.72 -16.58 -9.47
CA ARG A 107 -23.64 -15.13 -9.73
C ARG A 107 -22.92 -14.41 -8.60
N LEU A 108 -23.27 -14.70 -7.35
CA LEU A 108 -22.61 -14.13 -6.18
C LEU A 108 -21.11 -14.47 -6.15
N ARG A 109 -20.70 -15.67 -6.59
CA ARG A 109 -19.28 -16.01 -6.75
C ARG A 109 -18.60 -15.20 -7.85
N GLU A 110 -19.26 -15.01 -8.99
CA GLU A 110 -18.75 -14.20 -10.10
C GLU A 110 -18.60 -12.73 -9.67
N ASP A 111 -19.61 -12.15 -9.01
CA ASP A 111 -19.58 -10.80 -8.46
C ASP A 111 -18.49 -10.62 -7.40
N LEU A 112 -18.35 -11.59 -6.49
CA LEU A 112 -17.28 -11.57 -5.47
C LEU A 112 -15.89 -11.62 -6.12
N SER A 113 -15.73 -12.43 -7.17
CA SER A 113 -14.48 -12.49 -7.92
C SER A 113 -14.17 -11.16 -8.61
N LEU A 114 -15.17 -10.51 -9.21
CA LEU A 114 -15.03 -9.21 -9.85
C LEU A 114 -14.66 -8.12 -8.83
N ALA A 115 -15.36 -8.10 -7.69
CA ALA A 115 -15.10 -7.18 -6.59
C ALA A 115 -13.67 -7.33 -6.06
N ASN A 116 -13.21 -8.56 -5.81
CA ASN A 116 -11.84 -8.84 -5.40
C ASN A 116 -10.81 -8.33 -6.42
N SER A 117 -11.04 -8.57 -7.72
CA SER A 117 -10.13 -8.06 -8.76
C SER A 117 -10.08 -6.52 -8.81
N THR A 118 -11.19 -5.87 -8.48
CA THR A 118 -11.30 -4.40 -8.40
C THR A 118 -10.58 -3.87 -7.17
N ILE A 119 -10.74 -4.52 -6.02
CA ILE A 119 -10.02 -4.19 -4.77
C ILE A 119 -8.51 -4.26 -5.01
N THR A 120 -8.01 -5.36 -5.58
CA THR A 120 -6.57 -5.50 -5.86
C THR A 120 -6.05 -4.41 -6.81
N ARG A 121 -6.84 -3.98 -7.80
CA ARG A 121 -6.47 -2.85 -8.68
C ARG A 121 -6.41 -1.52 -7.93
N LEU A 122 -7.36 -1.29 -7.02
CA LEU A 122 -7.40 -0.08 -6.20
C LEU A 122 -6.23 -0.05 -5.21
N GLU A 123 -5.92 -1.16 -4.55
CA GLU A 123 -4.75 -1.31 -3.66
C GLU A 123 -3.46 -0.93 -4.41
N ASN A 124 -3.21 -1.54 -5.56
CA ASN A 124 -2.05 -1.21 -6.40
C ASN A 124 -2.00 0.27 -6.82
N THR A 125 -3.17 0.92 -7.00
CA THR A 125 -3.24 2.34 -7.34
C THR A 125 -2.91 3.22 -6.15
N ILE A 126 -3.37 2.83 -4.96
CA ILE A 126 -3.08 3.51 -3.69
C ILE A 126 -1.58 3.44 -3.40
N ASP A 127 -0.94 2.28 -3.55
CA ASP A 127 0.49 2.11 -3.32
C ASP A 127 1.33 3.03 -4.21
N ARG A 128 1.06 3.05 -5.52
CA ARG A 128 1.74 3.95 -6.47
C ARG A 128 1.54 5.43 -6.13
N LYS A 129 0.35 5.79 -5.65
CA LYS A 129 0.06 7.17 -5.23
C LYS A 129 0.81 7.52 -3.95
N ASN A 130 0.92 6.60 -3.00
CA ASN A 130 1.69 6.80 -1.77
C ASN A 130 3.18 6.99 -2.06
N ASP A 131 3.75 6.17 -2.95
CA ASP A 131 5.14 6.35 -3.41
C ASP A 131 5.34 7.73 -4.02
N LYS A 132 4.40 8.18 -4.87
CA LYS A 132 4.49 9.50 -5.50
C LYS A 132 4.36 10.63 -4.49
N ILE A 133 3.54 10.48 -3.46
CA ILE A 133 3.42 11.44 -2.36
C ILE A 133 4.75 11.55 -1.60
N GLN A 134 5.42 10.45 -1.31
CA GLN A 134 6.73 10.46 -0.63
C GLN A 134 7.80 11.14 -1.47
N ASP A 135 7.87 10.82 -2.77
CA ASP A 135 8.77 11.48 -3.73
C ASP A 135 8.55 13.01 -3.75
N LEU A 136 7.29 13.44 -3.91
CA LEU A 136 6.95 14.87 -3.90
C LEU A 136 7.28 15.55 -2.57
N LYS A 137 7.08 14.87 -1.44
CA LYS A 137 7.43 15.41 -0.11
C LYS A 137 8.94 15.63 0.01
N ASN A 138 9.75 14.71 -0.48
CA ASN A 138 11.21 14.84 -0.48
C ASN A 138 11.67 16.01 -1.38
N GLN A 139 11.06 16.16 -2.57
CA GLN A 139 11.37 17.28 -3.46
C GLN A 139 10.99 18.63 -2.85
N ILE A 140 9.83 18.71 -2.18
CA ILE A 140 9.44 19.93 -1.44
C ILE A 140 10.45 20.24 -0.34
N GLN A 141 10.90 19.23 0.41
CA GLN A 141 11.91 19.42 1.46
C GLN A 141 13.23 19.95 0.87
N ASP A 142 13.70 19.37 -0.23
CA ASP A 142 14.92 19.81 -0.90
C ASP A 142 14.78 21.26 -1.42
N LEU A 143 13.65 21.59 -2.05
CA LEU A 143 13.36 22.97 -2.48
C LEU A 143 13.27 23.94 -1.30
N GLN A 144 12.71 23.53 -0.16
CA GLN A 144 12.68 24.34 1.06
C GLN A 144 14.09 24.59 1.61
N ASP A 145 14.95 23.57 1.59
CA ASP A 145 16.34 23.69 2.02
C ASP A 145 17.17 24.56 1.05
N GLN A 146 16.84 24.54 -0.24
CA GLN A 146 17.44 25.42 -1.26
C GLN A 146 16.98 26.87 -1.14
N LEU A 147 15.68 27.10 -0.90
CA LEU A 147 15.08 28.45 -0.80
C LEU A 147 15.36 29.11 0.55
N ASN A 148 15.43 28.32 1.61
CA ASN A 148 15.76 28.79 2.95
C ASN A 148 16.96 28.01 3.49
N PRO A 149 18.14 28.18 2.86
CA PRO A 149 19.35 27.52 3.33
C PRO A 149 19.52 27.95 4.78
N ARG A 150 19.38 27.00 5.70
CA ARG A 150 19.46 27.26 7.15
C ARG A 150 20.69 28.12 7.37
N ALA A 151 20.48 29.41 7.70
CA ALA A 151 21.59 30.29 8.01
C ALA A 151 22.40 29.56 9.09
N PRO A 152 23.70 29.28 8.87
CA PRO A 152 24.46 28.45 9.78
C PRO A 152 24.31 29.06 11.17
N ARG A 153 23.79 28.24 12.12
CA ARG A 153 23.72 28.63 13.53
C ARG A 153 25.11 29.12 13.91
N PHE A 154 25.18 30.22 14.66
CA PHE A 154 26.45 30.77 15.10
C PHE A 154 27.26 29.67 15.81
N ASP A 155 28.35 29.25 15.17
CA ASP A 155 29.29 28.27 15.69
C ASP A 155 30.48 29.05 16.27
N LEU A 156 30.46 29.20 17.61
CA LEU A 156 31.53 29.89 18.33
C LEU A 156 32.88 29.20 18.11
N ALA A 157 32.93 27.88 18.01
CA ALA A 157 34.19 27.16 17.81
C ALA A 157 34.75 27.40 16.40
N ALA A 158 33.90 27.48 15.37
CA ALA A 158 34.32 27.90 14.04
C ALA A 158 34.83 29.36 14.04
N SER A 159 34.15 30.26 14.73
CA SER A 159 34.59 31.66 14.82
C SER A 159 35.92 31.83 15.56
N ILE A 160 36.14 31.09 16.65
CA ILE A 160 37.42 31.07 17.37
C ILE A 160 38.54 30.53 16.47
N ARG A 161 38.28 29.44 15.74
CA ARG A 161 39.22 28.89 14.75
C ARG A 161 39.51 29.88 13.62
N ALA A 162 38.53 30.65 13.16
CA ALA A 162 38.76 31.67 12.15
C ALA A 162 39.64 32.82 12.67
N CYS A 163 39.49 33.21 13.95
CA CYS A 163 40.33 34.24 14.56
C CYS A 163 41.81 33.86 14.62
N SER A 164 42.16 32.57 14.65
CA SER A 164 43.57 32.14 14.61
C SER A 164 44.25 32.44 13.26
N GLY A 165 43.49 32.80 12.23
CA GLY A 165 44.02 33.32 10.97
C GLY A 165 44.67 34.70 11.09
N ILE A 166 44.46 35.42 12.20
CA ILE A 166 45.13 36.69 12.49
C ILE A 166 46.46 36.39 13.18
N SER A 167 47.58 36.65 12.49
CA SER A 167 48.92 36.17 12.89
C SER A 167 49.48 36.72 14.21
N ASN A 168 48.92 37.81 14.75
CA ASN A 168 49.34 38.39 16.02
C ASN A 168 48.42 37.91 17.16
N SER A 169 48.99 37.33 18.22
CA SER A 169 48.24 36.73 19.33
C SER A 169 47.37 37.72 20.10
N THR A 170 47.81 38.97 20.26
CA THR A 170 47.03 40.04 20.90
C THR A 170 45.78 40.36 20.09
N TYR A 171 45.93 40.55 18.78
CA TYR A 171 44.81 40.87 17.89
C TYR A 171 43.90 39.67 17.61
N SER A 172 44.44 38.44 17.58
CA SER A 172 43.65 37.21 17.56
C SER A 172 42.78 37.10 18.82
N SER A 173 43.33 37.43 20.00
CA SER A 173 42.56 37.42 21.26
C SER A 173 41.46 38.49 21.26
N TYR A 174 41.76 39.68 20.72
CA TYR A 174 40.76 40.72 20.49
C TYR A 174 39.63 40.25 19.57
N CYS A 175 39.97 39.63 18.43
CA CYS A 175 39.01 39.02 17.51
C CYS A 175 38.10 38.01 18.21
N VAL A 176 38.64 37.13 19.05
CA VAL A 176 37.84 36.13 19.78
C VAL A 176 36.83 36.81 20.72
N ASN A 177 37.24 37.88 21.40
CA ASN A 177 36.35 38.65 22.26
C ASN A 177 35.23 39.32 21.47
N SER A 178 35.54 39.98 20.35
CA SER A 178 34.54 40.60 19.46
C SER A 178 33.61 39.56 18.84
N ALA A 179 34.15 38.44 18.37
CA ALA A 179 33.38 37.33 17.81
C ALA A 179 32.39 36.74 18.82
N LYS A 180 32.80 36.59 20.08
CA LYS A 180 31.92 36.14 21.17
C LYS A 180 30.87 37.20 21.53
N LYS A 181 31.27 38.47 21.62
CA LYS A 181 30.40 39.60 22.00
C LYS A 181 29.27 39.81 20.99
N TYR A 182 29.61 39.85 19.70
CA TYR A 182 28.66 40.18 18.62
C TYR A 182 28.16 38.96 17.83
N LYS A 183 28.58 37.74 18.22
CA LYS A 183 28.24 36.50 17.50
C LYS A 183 28.66 36.54 16.02
N VAL A 184 29.87 37.05 15.76
CA VAL A 184 30.41 37.20 14.40
C VAL A 184 30.71 35.83 13.81
N ARG A 185 30.13 35.54 12.63
CA ARG A 185 30.28 34.23 11.97
C ARG A 185 31.70 34.03 11.43
N ALA A 186 32.19 32.79 11.43
CA ALA A 186 33.50 32.41 10.90
C ALA A 186 33.81 33.00 9.52
N LYS A 187 32.86 32.95 8.57
CA LYS A 187 33.04 33.51 7.21
C LYS A 187 33.33 35.02 7.18
N VAL A 188 32.80 35.79 8.14
CA VAL A 188 33.09 37.23 8.25
C VAL A 188 34.53 37.41 8.74
N ILE A 189 34.92 36.61 9.73
CA ILE A 189 36.27 36.64 10.32
C ILE A 189 37.33 36.23 9.29
N GLU A 190 37.08 35.15 8.54
CA GLU A 190 37.93 34.69 7.45
C GLU A 190 38.13 35.78 6.38
N ALA A 191 37.09 36.54 6.05
CA ALA A 191 37.19 37.66 5.12
C ALA A 191 38.05 38.80 5.70
N CYS A 192 37.81 39.22 6.94
CA CYS A 192 38.62 40.24 7.62
C CYS A 192 40.09 39.84 7.78
N ALA A 193 40.36 38.54 8.01
CA ALA A 193 41.70 38.00 8.16
C ALA A 193 42.55 38.09 6.87
N THR A 194 41.93 38.38 5.72
CA THR A 194 42.67 38.62 4.46
C THR A 194 43.36 40.00 4.42
N LEU A 195 43.04 40.91 5.34
CA LEU A 195 43.68 42.22 5.42
C LEU A 195 45.16 42.05 5.79
N SER A 196 46.04 42.75 5.08
CA SER A 196 47.50 42.65 5.24
C SER A 196 48.00 43.10 6.61
N ASN A 197 47.25 43.95 7.31
CA ASN A 197 47.59 44.44 8.64
C ASN A 197 46.68 43.80 9.69
N THR A 198 47.29 43.09 10.64
CA THR A 198 46.60 42.32 11.69
C THR A 198 45.76 43.17 12.64
N TYR A 199 46.17 44.42 12.90
CA TYR A 199 45.38 45.36 13.72
C TYR A 199 44.05 45.66 13.02
N TYR A 200 44.11 46.05 11.75
CA TYR A 200 42.91 46.36 10.96
C TYR A 200 42.08 45.11 10.64
N ALA A 201 42.69 43.92 10.56
CA ALA A 201 41.95 42.65 10.46
C ALA A 201 41.08 42.42 11.71
N ALA A 202 41.63 42.62 12.91
CA ALA A 202 40.88 42.46 14.14
C ALA A 202 39.84 43.57 14.35
N GLN A 203 40.17 44.80 13.98
CA GLN A 203 39.21 45.93 13.98
C GLN A 203 38.05 45.68 12.99
N CYS A 204 38.33 45.14 11.80
CA CYS A 204 37.31 44.74 10.83
C CYS A 204 36.31 43.75 11.41
N VAL A 205 36.76 42.77 12.21
CA VAL A 205 35.87 41.80 12.88
C VAL A 205 34.97 42.47 13.92
N ASP A 206 35.54 43.42 14.66
CA ASP A 206 34.82 44.20 15.66
C ASP A 206 33.74 45.08 15.03
N ASP A 207 34.12 45.88 14.03
CA ASP A 207 33.22 46.74 13.25
C ASP A 207 32.14 45.91 12.55
N ALA A 208 32.51 44.78 11.93
CA ALA A 208 31.55 43.90 11.28
C ALA A 208 30.54 43.32 12.27
N GLY A 209 30.99 43.00 13.49
CA GLY A 209 30.12 42.53 14.56
C GLY A 209 29.19 43.61 15.10
N GLU A 210 29.74 44.78 15.42
CA GLU A 210 29.01 45.91 15.97
C GLU A 210 27.91 46.41 15.01
N PHE A 211 28.23 46.55 13.73
CA PHE A 211 27.30 47.05 12.72
C PHE A 211 26.53 45.95 11.98
N GLY A 212 26.69 44.68 12.37
CA GLY A 212 25.96 43.56 11.77
C GLY A 212 26.27 43.34 10.27
N THR A 213 27.49 43.63 9.86
CA THR A 213 27.93 43.53 8.47
C THR A 213 28.03 42.07 8.05
N ASN A 214 27.39 41.70 6.94
CA ASN A 214 27.37 40.32 6.47
C ASN A 214 28.65 39.95 5.68
N ALA A 215 28.91 38.65 5.54
CA ALA A 215 30.14 38.17 4.89
C ALA A 215 30.32 38.65 3.45
N ARG A 216 29.24 38.84 2.67
CA ARG A 216 29.34 39.34 1.29
C ARG A 216 29.78 40.80 1.25
N GLN A 217 29.25 41.63 2.16
CA GLN A 217 29.66 43.03 2.28
C GLN A 217 31.15 43.12 2.67
N VAL A 218 31.57 42.37 3.69
CA VAL A 218 32.98 42.35 4.13
C VAL A 218 33.90 41.88 3.01
N GLN A 219 33.52 40.81 2.28
CA GLN A 219 34.28 40.30 1.14
C GLN A 219 34.52 41.34 0.06
N GLU A 220 33.59 42.27 -0.20
CA GLU A 220 33.82 43.36 -1.16
C GLU A 220 34.67 44.48 -0.55
N CYS A 221 34.44 44.85 0.71
CA CYS A 221 35.21 45.90 1.38
C CYS A 221 36.70 45.55 1.56
N VAL A 222 37.04 44.29 1.88
CA VAL A 222 38.45 43.87 2.06
C VAL A 222 39.25 43.86 0.75
N LYS A 223 38.59 43.98 -0.41
CA LYS A 223 39.27 44.16 -1.70
C LYS A 223 39.78 45.59 -1.92
N ILE A 224 39.46 46.53 -1.03
CA ILE A 224 40.08 47.86 -0.98
C ILE A 224 41.52 47.68 -0.49
N LYS A 225 42.51 48.05 -1.31
CA LYS A 225 43.92 47.73 -1.06
C LYS A 225 44.48 48.26 0.26
N ASN A 226 43.89 49.32 0.81
CA ASN A 226 44.32 49.92 2.07
C ASN A 226 43.44 49.39 3.21
N SER A 227 44.06 48.75 4.21
CA SER A 227 43.35 48.10 5.31
C SER A 227 42.55 49.07 6.20
N THR A 228 42.99 50.32 6.34
CA THR A 228 42.26 51.35 7.09
C THR A 228 40.93 51.67 6.40
N TYR A 229 40.98 51.95 5.09
CA TYR A 229 39.79 52.27 4.31
C TYR A 229 38.88 51.05 4.10
N ALA A 230 39.44 49.84 4.06
CA ALA A 230 38.65 48.61 4.10
C ALA A 230 37.85 48.49 5.41
N GLY A 231 38.45 48.79 6.56
CA GLY A 231 37.74 48.84 7.84
C GLY A 231 36.62 49.89 7.85
N THR A 232 36.91 51.11 7.38
CA THR A 232 35.87 52.16 7.25
C THR A 232 34.73 51.71 6.33
N CYS A 233 35.04 51.05 5.22
CA CYS A 233 34.03 50.48 4.32
C CYS A 233 33.14 49.46 5.04
N VAL A 234 33.71 48.55 5.83
CA VAL A 234 32.96 47.55 6.61
C VAL A 234 31.99 48.23 7.58
N ALA A 235 32.47 49.21 8.36
CA ALA A 235 31.63 49.94 9.30
C ALA A 235 30.47 50.68 8.61
N SER A 236 30.77 51.42 7.54
CA SER A 236 29.75 52.13 6.75
C SER A 236 28.76 51.20 6.07
N ALA A 237 29.23 50.09 5.50
CA ALA A 237 28.40 49.09 4.84
C ALA A 237 27.40 48.44 5.80
N GLY A 238 27.84 48.10 7.01
CA GLY A 238 26.96 47.58 8.06
C GLY A 238 25.94 48.62 8.51
N LYS A 239 26.41 49.81 8.88
CA LYS A 239 25.57 50.89 9.42
C LYS A 239 24.43 51.30 8.48
N GLY A 240 24.72 51.44 7.18
CA GLY A 240 23.72 51.79 6.16
C GLY A 240 23.07 50.58 5.47
N LYS A 241 23.39 49.35 5.87
CA LYS A 241 22.95 48.11 5.20
C LYS A 241 23.21 48.13 3.68
N VAL A 242 24.34 48.71 3.27
CA VAL A 242 24.69 48.90 1.85
C VAL A 242 24.85 47.54 1.17
N PRO A 243 24.09 47.22 0.11
CA PRO A 243 24.20 45.95 -0.59
C PRO A 243 25.61 45.70 -1.18
N ALA A 244 26.03 44.44 -1.25
CA ALA A 244 27.40 44.08 -1.68
C ALA A 244 27.69 44.47 -3.14
N ASP A 245 26.69 44.43 -4.01
CA ASP A 245 26.73 44.91 -5.39
C ASP A 245 26.99 46.42 -5.47
N VAL A 246 26.40 47.22 -4.56
CA VAL A 246 26.67 48.66 -4.46
C VAL A 246 28.11 48.92 -4.00
N ILE A 247 28.62 48.13 -3.04
CA ILE A 247 30.03 48.23 -2.60
C ILE A 247 30.98 47.92 -3.76
N ALA A 248 30.68 46.87 -4.54
CA ALA A 248 31.45 46.51 -5.72
C ALA A 248 31.45 47.61 -6.79
N ALA A 249 30.29 48.27 -6.99
CA ALA A 249 30.18 49.43 -7.87
C ALA A 249 31.03 50.60 -7.38
N CYS A 250 30.95 50.95 -6.09
CA CYS A 250 31.76 52.00 -5.46
C CYS A 250 33.27 51.76 -5.58
N ARG A 251 33.71 50.50 -5.49
CA ARG A 251 35.12 50.16 -5.71
C ARG A 251 35.56 50.40 -7.16
N SER A 252 34.64 50.30 -8.10
CA SER A 252 34.90 50.47 -9.53
C SER A 252 34.88 51.93 -10.00
N THR A 253 34.38 52.87 -9.18
CA THR A 253 34.28 54.29 -9.56
C THR A 253 35.61 55.03 -9.53
N SER A 254 36.60 54.53 -8.78
CA SER A 254 37.91 55.18 -8.64
C SER A 254 39.01 54.15 -8.38
N THR A 255 40.25 54.49 -8.75
CA THR A 255 41.45 53.74 -8.36
C THR A 255 41.97 54.14 -6.98
N ASN A 256 41.51 55.27 -6.44
CA ASN A 256 41.91 55.77 -5.13
C ASN A 256 41.06 55.12 -4.03
N THR A 257 41.71 54.38 -3.13
CA THR A 257 41.07 53.64 -2.04
C THR A 257 40.27 54.51 -1.07
N TYR A 258 40.64 55.79 -0.91
CA TYR A 258 39.87 56.73 -0.11
C TYR A 258 38.50 57.01 -0.73
N TYR A 259 38.46 57.33 -2.03
CA TYR A 259 37.18 57.61 -2.72
C TYR A 259 36.31 56.37 -2.84
N GLN A 260 36.91 55.18 -2.95
CA GLN A 260 36.17 53.90 -2.90
C GLN A 260 35.42 53.73 -1.58
N ALA A 261 36.09 53.96 -0.44
CA ALA A 261 35.44 53.85 0.87
C ALA A 261 34.45 55.01 1.13
N GLN A 262 34.78 56.22 0.68
CA GLN A 262 33.89 57.37 0.80
C GLN A 262 32.59 57.18 0.03
N CYS A 263 32.64 56.59 -1.17
CA CYS A 263 31.43 56.24 -1.94
C CYS A 263 30.50 55.32 -1.13
N VAL A 264 31.04 54.31 -0.44
CA VAL A 264 30.24 53.43 0.42
C VAL A 264 29.69 54.18 1.63
N ALA A 265 30.48 55.08 2.22
CA ALA A 265 30.03 55.92 3.32
C ALA A 265 28.90 56.88 2.91
N ASP A 266 28.92 57.40 1.69
CA ASP A 266 27.85 58.26 1.19
C ASP A 266 26.61 57.44 0.80
N ALA A 267 26.79 56.25 0.22
CA ALA A 267 25.70 55.30 -0.02
C ALA A 267 25.02 54.84 1.29
N SER A 268 25.75 54.82 2.41
CA SER A 268 25.20 54.42 3.72
C SER A 268 24.24 55.44 4.35
N LYS A 269 24.12 56.63 3.76
CA LYS A 269 23.26 57.73 4.25
C LYS A 269 21.97 57.89 3.43
N LEU A 270 21.84 57.15 2.32
CA LEU A 270 20.67 57.14 1.44
C LEU A 270 19.62 56.17 1.99
#